data_AF-A0A7V1C403-F1
#
_entry.id   AF-A0A7V1C403-F1
#
_cell.length_a   1.000
_cell.length_b   1.000
_cell.length_c   1.000
_cell.angle_alpha   90.00
_cell.angle_beta   90.00
_cell.angle_gamma   90.00
#
_symmetry.space_group_name_H-M   'P 1'
#
loop_
_entity.id
_entity.type
_entity.pdbx_description
1 polymer ?
#
loop_
_entity_poly.entity_id
_entity_poly.type
_entity_poly.pdbx_seq_one_letter_code
_entity_poly.pdbx_strand_id
1 'polypeptide(L)'
;MDKRFLLKIWDKIVRLFSKRKMEIDETINKWFEEMAFKINAEIKTDTSVDNLFSSIIPLAHNYCNAVLLLASNERRLPAMALLRVLAELALRVIWCLYEDNPLKETVDVRIERWLKESYKQRKRNLKKRLLVADTKEKKNIENEIKYLESEIEKIPYKFAGDLYNSLADLPPDYKNKIYPLLYGTFNQAIHPDLLVLRKLGKINNNVRTYSGDFNDISIDALKIYCMTAAFNILSVVRVHYKWDYEDMKSEYLAIKREFAAKE
;
A
#
# COMPACT_ATOMS: atom_id res chain seq x y z
N MET A 1 25.94 -23.77 -34.05
CA MET A 1 25.87 -22.88 -32.88
C MET A 1 26.02 -23.75 -31.64
N ASP A 2 27.04 -23.51 -30.81
CA ASP A 2 27.42 -24.41 -29.70
C ASP A 2 26.40 -24.33 -28.55
N LYS A 3 25.82 -25.47 -28.14
CA LYS A 3 24.89 -25.56 -27.01
C LYS A 3 25.51 -25.07 -25.69
N ARG A 4 26.83 -25.21 -25.51
CA ARG A 4 27.55 -24.70 -24.32
C ARG A 4 27.61 -23.18 -24.28
N PHE A 5 27.63 -22.52 -25.44
CA PHE A 5 27.62 -21.06 -25.55
C PHE A 5 26.25 -20.48 -25.15
N LEU A 6 25.16 -21.10 -25.61
CA LEU A 6 23.79 -20.69 -25.25
C LEU A 6 23.49 -20.90 -23.76
N LEU A 7 23.99 -21.98 -23.15
CA LEU A 7 23.89 -22.23 -21.69
C LEU A 7 24.63 -21.17 -20.86
N LYS A 8 25.83 -20.75 -21.26
CA LYS A 8 26.59 -19.69 -20.57
C LYS A 8 25.90 -18.33 -20.66
N ILE A 9 25.28 -18.02 -21.81
CA ILE A 9 24.48 -16.80 -21.97
C ILE A 9 23.24 -16.86 -21.08
N TRP A 10 22.54 -17.99 -21.08
CA TRP A 10 21.37 -18.20 -20.23
C TRP A 10 21.69 -18.08 -18.74
N ASP A 11 22.77 -18.70 -18.25
CA ASP A 11 23.21 -18.58 -16.86
C ASP A 11 23.60 -17.15 -16.49
N LYS A 12 24.26 -16.42 -17.38
CA LYS A 12 24.61 -15.01 -17.16
C LYS A 12 23.36 -14.13 -17.10
N ILE A 13 22.38 -14.39 -17.97
CA ILE A 13 21.08 -13.73 -17.99
C ILE A 13 20.32 -14.03 -16.69
N VAL A 14 20.18 -15.30 -16.31
CA VAL A 14 19.52 -15.73 -15.06
C VAL A 14 20.20 -15.12 -13.83
N ARG A 15 21.53 -15.07 -13.78
CA ARG A 15 22.26 -14.42 -12.67
C ARG A 15 22.04 -12.90 -12.64
N LEU A 16 21.99 -12.23 -13.79
CA LEU A 16 21.68 -10.80 -13.86
C LEU A 16 20.24 -10.51 -13.41
N PHE A 17 19.28 -11.36 -13.81
CA PHE A 17 17.89 -11.27 -13.36
C PHE A 17 17.74 -11.61 -11.87
N SER A 18 18.45 -12.61 -11.35
CA SER A 18 18.45 -12.99 -9.94
C SER A 18 19.11 -11.94 -9.04
N LYS A 19 20.21 -11.32 -9.49
CA LYS A 19 20.91 -10.26 -8.75
C LYS A 19 20.07 -8.98 -8.66
N ARG A 20 19.32 -8.64 -9.72
CA ARG A 20 18.38 -7.50 -9.72
C ARG A 20 17.13 -7.74 -8.87
N LYS A 21 16.63 -8.98 -8.85
CA LYS A 21 15.47 -9.37 -8.03
C LYS A 21 15.73 -9.19 -6.53
N MET A 22 17.00 -9.29 -6.11
CA MET A 22 17.45 -9.06 -4.72
C MET A 22 17.54 -7.58 -4.35
N GLU A 23 17.80 -6.67 -5.29
CA GLU A 23 18.10 -5.26 -4.98
C GLU A 23 16.90 -4.50 -4.40
N ILE A 24 15.71 -4.53 -5.02
CA ILE A 24 14.53 -3.82 -4.47
C ILE A 24 14.13 -4.39 -3.10
N ASP A 25 14.13 -5.71 -2.98
CA ASP A 25 13.70 -6.41 -1.77
C ASP A 25 14.67 -6.10 -0.61
N GLU A 26 15.97 -6.14 -0.86
CA GLU A 26 17.03 -5.75 0.10
C GLU A 26 16.94 -4.27 0.47
N THR A 27 16.76 -3.38 -0.51
CA THR A 27 16.64 -1.94 -0.27
C THR A 27 15.44 -1.61 0.62
N ILE A 28 14.27 -2.18 0.33
CA ILE A 28 13.06 -1.95 1.14
C ILE A 28 13.27 -2.47 2.57
N ASN A 29 13.82 -3.69 2.73
CA ASN A 29 14.09 -4.26 4.04
C ASN A 29 15.04 -3.39 4.85
N LYS A 30 16.16 -2.98 4.25
CA LYS A 30 17.12 -2.05 4.86
C LYS A 30 16.41 -0.78 5.35
N TRP A 31 15.61 -0.13 4.51
CA TRP A 31 14.96 1.12 4.91
C TRP A 31 13.97 0.95 6.07
N PHE A 32 13.21 -0.15 6.10
CA PHE A 32 12.28 -0.44 7.20
C PHE A 32 12.99 -0.83 8.49
N GLU A 33 14.06 -1.62 8.42
CA GLU A 33 14.88 -2.00 9.59
C GLU A 33 15.57 -0.78 10.20
N GLU A 34 16.18 0.07 9.37
CA GLU A 34 16.76 1.34 9.81
C GLU A 34 15.71 2.24 10.48
N MET A 35 14.51 2.33 9.90
CA MET A 35 13.43 3.14 10.44
C MET A 35 12.96 2.62 11.79
N ALA A 36 12.71 1.31 11.90
CA ALA A 36 12.28 0.68 13.14
C ALA A 36 13.33 0.87 14.23
N PHE A 37 14.62 0.74 13.90
CA PHE A 37 15.71 1.00 14.82
C PHE A 37 15.71 2.45 15.32
N LYS A 38 15.60 3.44 14.41
CA LYS A 38 15.55 4.86 14.78
C LYS A 38 14.36 5.21 15.67
N ILE A 39 13.17 4.72 15.32
CA ILE A 39 11.95 4.91 16.13
C ILE A 39 12.17 4.37 17.55
N ASN A 40 12.68 3.14 17.68
CA ASN A 40 12.89 2.52 18.99
C ASN A 40 14.00 3.18 19.81
N ALA A 41 15.03 3.75 19.16
CA ALA A 41 16.16 4.36 19.85
C ALA A 41 15.91 5.81 20.27
N GLU A 42 15.24 6.60 19.42
CA GLU A 42 15.15 8.05 19.56
C GLU A 42 13.80 8.54 20.09
N ILE A 43 12.70 7.80 19.83
CA ILE A 43 11.36 8.21 20.25
C ILE A 43 11.06 7.64 21.64
N LYS A 44 10.85 8.54 22.60
CA LYS A 44 10.57 8.19 24.00
C LYS A 44 9.20 8.68 24.47
N THR A 45 8.49 9.40 23.61
CA THR A 45 7.19 9.99 23.88
C THR A 45 6.07 9.07 23.41
N ASP A 46 4.93 9.14 24.10
CA ASP A 46 3.71 8.42 23.76
C ASP A 46 2.70 9.43 23.20
N THR A 47 2.93 9.88 21.96
CA THR A 47 1.98 10.74 21.24
C THR A 47 1.11 9.91 20.28
N SER A 48 0.01 10.50 19.81
CA SER A 48 -0.86 9.86 18.82
C SER A 48 -0.10 9.54 17.52
N VAL A 49 0.86 10.41 17.16
CA VAL A 49 1.71 10.28 15.98
C VAL A 49 2.77 9.19 16.17
N ASP A 50 3.41 9.13 17.33
CA ASP A 50 4.40 8.09 17.66
C ASP A 50 3.75 6.70 17.63
N ASN A 51 2.54 6.56 18.21
CA ASN A 51 1.75 5.33 18.16
C ASN A 51 1.34 4.93 16.75
N LEU A 52 0.99 5.93 15.92
CA LEU A 52 0.66 5.70 14.53
C LEU A 52 1.87 5.11 13.79
N PHE A 53 3.05 5.71 13.93
CA PHE A 53 4.23 5.26 13.20
C PHE A 53 4.81 3.96 13.72
N SER A 54 4.86 3.76 15.04
CA SER A 54 5.28 2.49 15.63
C SER A 54 4.42 1.31 15.14
N SER A 55 3.16 1.57 14.80
CA SER A 55 2.25 0.58 14.22
C SER A 55 2.36 0.47 12.69
N ILE A 56 2.48 1.59 11.98
CA ILE A 56 2.44 1.62 10.50
C ILE A 56 3.72 1.07 9.89
N ILE A 57 4.89 1.35 10.47
CA ILE A 57 6.18 0.87 9.95
C ILE A 57 6.22 -0.66 9.82
N PRO A 58 6.00 -1.45 10.89
CA PRO A 58 6.00 -2.91 10.76
C PRO A 58 4.85 -3.44 9.89
N LEU A 59 3.68 -2.80 9.92
CA LEU A 59 2.54 -3.19 9.07
C LEU A 59 2.85 -2.99 7.57
N ALA A 60 3.39 -1.84 7.21
CA ALA A 60 3.77 -1.51 5.84
C ALA A 60 4.91 -2.40 5.34
N HIS A 61 5.88 -2.70 6.20
CA HIS A 61 6.96 -3.65 5.90
C HIS A 61 6.41 -5.04 5.56
N ASN A 62 5.49 -5.55 6.38
CA ASN A 62 4.82 -6.84 6.14
C ASN A 62 4.04 -6.86 4.82
N TYR A 63 3.29 -5.79 4.51
CA TYR A 63 2.62 -5.69 3.22
C TYR A 63 3.60 -5.64 2.05
N CYS A 64 4.71 -4.91 2.17
CA CYS A 64 5.74 -4.87 1.14
C CYS A 64 6.31 -6.26 0.89
N ASN A 65 6.71 -6.98 1.95
CA ASN A 65 7.25 -8.34 1.85
C ASN A 65 6.25 -9.30 1.18
N ALA A 66 4.97 -9.21 1.54
CA ALA A 66 3.92 -10.01 0.92
C ALA A 66 3.75 -9.69 -0.59
N VAL A 67 3.75 -8.40 -0.96
CA VAL A 67 3.70 -7.97 -2.37
C VAL A 67 4.89 -8.50 -3.14
N LEU A 68 6.11 -8.33 -2.62
CA LEU A 68 7.35 -8.76 -3.28
C LEU A 68 7.41 -10.28 -3.43
N LEU A 69 6.95 -11.02 -2.42
CA LEU A 69 6.84 -12.49 -2.48
C LEU A 69 5.86 -12.93 -3.56
N LEU A 70 4.66 -12.33 -3.61
CA LEU A 70 3.64 -12.66 -4.61
C LEU A 70 4.13 -12.32 -6.03
N ALA A 71 4.68 -11.13 -6.23
CA ALA A 71 5.25 -10.69 -7.51
C ALA A 71 6.40 -11.62 -7.94
N SER A 72 7.27 -12.01 -7.01
CA SER A 72 8.39 -12.93 -7.26
C SER A 72 7.96 -14.35 -7.64
N ASN A 73 6.73 -14.75 -7.29
CA ASN A 73 6.09 -16.01 -7.66
C ASN A 73 5.09 -15.83 -8.81
N GLU A 74 5.21 -14.73 -9.56
CA GLU A 74 4.39 -14.39 -10.72
C GLU A 74 2.88 -14.26 -10.42
N ARG A 75 2.52 -13.99 -9.16
CA ARG A 75 1.14 -13.78 -8.70
C ARG A 75 0.77 -12.29 -8.75
N ARG A 76 0.41 -11.79 -9.93
CA ARG A 76 0.17 -10.36 -10.19
C ARG A 76 -1.13 -9.87 -9.55
N LEU A 77 -2.25 -10.56 -9.77
CA LEU A 77 -3.55 -10.15 -9.26
C LEU A 77 -3.56 -10.06 -7.71
N PRO A 78 -3.06 -11.07 -6.95
CA PRO A 78 -2.92 -10.93 -5.50
C PRO A 78 -1.96 -9.82 -5.08
N ALA A 79 -0.83 -9.64 -5.78
CA ALA A 79 0.11 -8.56 -5.48
C ALA A 79 -0.52 -7.17 -5.70
N MET A 80 -1.31 -7.00 -6.76
CA MET A 80 -2.07 -5.77 -7.04
C MET A 80 -3.10 -5.48 -5.95
N ALA A 81 -3.78 -6.50 -5.43
CA ALA A 81 -4.73 -6.33 -4.33
C ALA A 81 -4.04 -5.80 -3.06
N LEU A 82 -2.85 -6.34 -2.73
CA LEU A 82 -2.07 -5.83 -1.60
C LEU A 82 -1.47 -4.44 -1.86
N LEU A 83 -1.01 -4.16 -3.08
CA LEU A 83 -0.57 -2.83 -3.48
C LEU A 83 -1.68 -1.78 -3.35
N ARG A 84 -2.94 -2.16 -3.63
CA ARG A 84 -4.09 -1.28 -3.42
C ARG A 84 -4.26 -0.89 -1.97
N VAL A 85 -4.07 -1.84 -1.05
CA VAL A 85 -4.12 -1.60 0.40
C VAL A 85 -2.95 -0.73 0.85
N LEU A 86 -1.72 -1.09 0.42
CA LEU A 86 -0.50 -0.38 0.80
C LEU A 86 -0.49 1.07 0.33
N ALA A 87 -0.95 1.34 -0.88
CA ALA A 87 -0.99 2.70 -1.40
C ALA A 87 -2.13 3.54 -0.78
N GLU A 88 -3.26 2.93 -0.38
CA GLU A 88 -4.24 3.64 0.45
C GLU A 88 -3.67 4.00 1.83
N LEU A 89 -2.94 3.06 2.46
CA LEU A 89 -2.23 3.34 3.70
C LEU A 89 -1.25 4.51 3.51
N ALA A 90 -0.41 4.47 2.47
CA ALA A 90 0.55 5.52 2.17
C ALA A 90 -0.12 6.90 2.03
N LEU A 91 -1.23 6.97 1.27
CA LEU A 91 -1.96 8.22 1.10
C LEU A 91 -2.57 8.75 2.39
N ARG A 92 -3.14 7.89 3.24
CA ARG A 92 -3.70 8.32 4.52
C ARG A 92 -2.62 8.86 5.46
N VAL A 93 -1.45 8.22 5.47
CA VAL A 93 -0.28 8.68 6.24
C VAL A 93 0.20 10.03 5.72
N ILE A 94 0.39 10.17 4.41
CA ILE A 94 0.79 11.43 3.78
C ILE A 94 -0.22 12.53 4.11
N TRP A 95 -1.52 12.27 4.00
CA TRP A 95 -2.56 13.24 4.35
C TRP A 95 -2.50 13.67 5.81
N CYS A 96 -2.30 12.73 6.75
CA CYS A 96 -2.14 13.06 8.16
C CYS A 96 -0.94 13.99 8.41
N LEU A 97 0.11 13.90 7.59
CA LEU A 97 1.36 14.65 7.78
C LEU A 97 1.54 15.83 6.84
N TYR A 98 0.57 16.07 5.95
CA TYR A 98 0.67 17.18 5.01
C TYR A 98 0.47 18.52 5.74
N GLU A 99 1.58 19.24 5.93
CA GLU A 99 1.60 20.49 6.70
C GLU A 99 0.84 21.61 5.97
N ASP A 100 0.96 21.67 4.63
CA ASP A 100 0.32 22.68 3.77
C ASP A 100 -1.17 22.39 3.46
N ASN A 101 -1.89 21.81 4.43
CA ASN A 101 -3.30 21.49 4.25
C ASN A 101 -4.16 22.79 4.28
N PRO A 102 -5.24 22.88 3.47
CA PRO A 102 -6.06 24.10 3.37
C PRO A 102 -6.69 24.56 4.70
N LEU A 103 -6.94 23.63 5.63
CA LEU A 103 -7.57 23.89 6.92
C LEU A 103 -6.57 24.26 8.02
N LYS A 104 -5.26 24.19 7.75
CA LYS A 104 -4.16 24.39 8.72
C LYS A 104 -4.34 23.56 10.00
N GLU A 105 -4.89 22.36 9.87
CA GLU A 105 -5.09 21.44 10.99
C GLU A 105 -3.75 20.93 11.54
N THR A 106 -3.73 20.53 12.81
CA THR A 106 -2.59 19.79 13.36
C THR A 106 -2.63 18.32 12.92
N VAL A 107 -1.51 17.62 13.05
CA VAL A 107 -1.42 16.18 12.73
C VAL A 107 -2.39 15.37 13.60
N ASP A 108 -2.47 15.64 14.90
CA ASP A 108 -3.36 14.94 15.84
C ASP A 108 -4.84 15.03 15.41
N VAL A 109 -5.28 16.22 14.99
CA VAL A 109 -6.65 16.44 14.50
C VAL A 109 -6.94 15.55 13.29
N ARG A 110 -6.00 15.44 12.35
CA ARG A 110 -6.16 14.59 11.17
C ARG A 110 -6.16 13.10 11.54
N ILE A 111 -5.31 12.68 12.46
CA ILE A 111 -5.32 11.31 13.00
C ILE A 111 -6.66 10.98 13.63
N GLU A 112 -7.20 11.87 14.46
CA GLU A 112 -8.53 11.68 15.07
C GLU A 112 -9.66 11.66 14.03
N ARG A 113 -9.59 12.51 13.01
CA ARG A 113 -10.55 12.48 11.88
C ARG A 113 -10.49 11.15 11.14
N TRP A 114 -9.29 10.61 10.89
CA TRP A 114 -9.12 9.29 10.29
C TRP A 114 -9.66 8.18 11.22
N LEU A 115 -9.39 8.23 12.51
CA LEU A 115 -9.91 7.27 13.49
C LEU A 115 -11.44 7.27 13.50
N LYS A 116 -12.07 8.46 13.56
CA LYS A 116 -13.52 8.61 13.49
C LYS A 116 -14.12 7.99 12.23
N GLU A 117 -13.43 8.13 11.10
CA GLU A 117 -13.88 7.52 9.85
C GLU A 117 -13.74 6.00 9.84
N SER A 118 -12.66 5.49 10.43
CA SER A 118 -12.45 4.05 10.59
C SER A 118 -13.57 3.44 11.45
N TYR A 119 -13.99 4.12 12.52
CA TYR A 119 -15.15 3.71 13.33
C TYR A 119 -16.46 3.73 12.55
N LYS A 120 -16.71 4.79 11.76
CA LYS A 120 -17.91 4.87 10.90
C LYS A 120 -17.96 3.74 9.87
N GLN A 121 -16.83 3.45 9.22
CA GLN A 121 -16.76 2.38 8.23
C GLN A 121 -16.94 1.00 8.87
N ARG A 122 -16.31 0.75 10.03
CA ARG A 122 -16.51 -0.48 10.80
C ARG A 122 -17.97 -0.66 11.21
N LYS A 123 -18.62 0.39 11.71
CA LYS A 123 -20.06 0.39 12.01
C LYS A 123 -20.92 0.07 10.80
N ARG A 124 -20.64 0.65 9.62
CA ARG A 124 -21.35 0.35 8.36
C ARG A 124 -21.21 -1.14 7.99
N ASN A 125 -20.02 -1.71 8.13
CA ASN A 125 -19.78 -3.13 7.85
C ASN A 125 -20.50 -4.05 8.84
N LEU A 126 -20.48 -3.70 10.14
CA LEU A 126 -21.21 -4.43 11.18
C LEU A 126 -22.72 -4.41 10.95
N LYS A 127 -23.29 -3.29 10.52
CA LYS A 127 -24.72 -3.20 10.16
C LYS A 127 -25.09 -4.13 9.00
N LYS A 128 -24.22 -4.29 8.00
CA LYS A 128 -24.44 -5.27 6.91
C LYS A 128 -24.40 -6.70 7.44
N ARG A 129 -23.44 -7.01 8.33
CA ARG A 129 -23.29 -8.33 8.95
C ARG A 129 -24.45 -8.70 9.87
N LEU A 130 -25.04 -7.72 10.56
CA LEU A 130 -26.22 -7.90 11.41
C LEU A 130 -27.41 -8.54 10.67
N LEU A 131 -27.56 -8.26 9.36
CA LEU A 131 -28.66 -8.78 8.53
C LEU A 131 -28.65 -10.29 8.37
N VAL A 132 -27.47 -10.92 8.51
CA VAL A 132 -27.26 -12.35 8.29
C VAL A 132 -26.77 -13.10 9.52
N ALA A 133 -26.53 -12.39 10.63
CA ALA A 133 -26.00 -12.95 11.87
C ALA A 133 -27.07 -13.76 12.65
N ASP A 134 -26.61 -14.78 13.38
CA ASP A 134 -27.45 -15.51 14.31
C ASP A 134 -27.79 -14.69 15.58
N THR A 135 -28.69 -15.19 16.43
CA THR A 135 -29.16 -14.46 17.62
C THR A 135 -28.04 -14.11 18.62
N LYS A 136 -27.04 -14.99 18.78
CA LYS A 136 -25.92 -14.78 19.72
C LYS A 136 -24.95 -13.75 19.15
N GLU A 137 -24.62 -13.88 17.87
CA GLU A 137 -23.75 -12.97 17.15
C GLU A 137 -24.36 -11.57 17.00
N LYS A 138 -25.68 -11.48 16.77
CA LYS A 138 -26.41 -10.20 16.72
C LYS A 138 -26.19 -9.36 17.96
N LYS A 139 -26.33 -9.94 19.16
CA LYS A 139 -26.12 -9.22 20.42
C LYS A 139 -24.68 -8.68 20.54
N ASN A 140 -23.69 -9.45 20.11
CA ASN A 140 -22.30 -9.01 20.10
C ASN A 140 -22.07 -7.86 19.12
N ILE A 141 -22.62 -7.98 17.89
CA ILE A 141 -22.54 -6.94 16.87
C ILE A 141 -23.23 -5.64 17.35
N GLU A 142 -24.39 -5.74 17.99
CA GLU A 142 -25.12 -4.58 18.53
C GLU A 142 -24.33 -3.87 19.63
N ASN A 143 -23.71 -4.63 20.54
CA ASN A 143 -22.84 -4.05 21.58
C ASN A 143 -21.63 -3.34 20.97
N GLU A 144 -21.00 -3.94 19.95
CA GLU A 144 -19.88 -3.32 19.24
C GLU A 144 -20.31 -2.05 18.49
N ILE A 145 -21.50 -2.05 17.86
CA ILE A 145 -22.06 -0.86 17.23
C ILE A 145 -22.27 0.27 18.24
N LYS A 146 -22.84 -0.03 19.42
CA LYS A 146 -23.05 0.96 20.50
C LYS A 146 -21.72 1.52 21.01
N TYR A 147 -20.71 0.67 21.19
CA TYR A 147 -19.37 1.11 21.54
C TYR A 147 -18.80 2.07 20.48
N LEU A 148 -18.84 1.69 19.20
CA LEU A 148 -18.37 2.55 18.11
C LEU A 148 -19.13 3.88 18.02
N GLU A 149 -20.44 3.88 18.29
CA GLU A 149 -21.24 5.10 18.39
C GLU A 149 -20.70 6.04 19.47
N SER A 150 -20.43 5.52 20.68
CA SER A 150 -19.88 6.30 21.77
C SER A 150 -18.49 6.86 21.44
N GLU A 151 -17.63 6.10 20.76
CA GLU A 151 -16.30 6.57 20.36
C GLU A 151 -16.36 7.64 19.26
N ILE A 152 -17.30 7.51 18.32
CA ILE A 152 -17.53 8.52 17.26
C ILE A 152 -17.98 9.86 17.86
N GLU A 153 -18.82 9.82 18.90
CA GLU A 153 -19.34 11.01 19.58
C GLU A 153 -18.24 11.75 20.36
N LYS A 154 -17.27 11.03 20.93
CA LYS A 154 -16.14 11.61 21.67
C LYS A 154 -15.21 12.44 20.80
N ILE A 155 -15.10 12.13 19.51
CA ILE A 155 -14.21 12.86 18.59
C ILE A 155 -14.97 14.08 18.04
N PRO A 156 -14.61 15.33 18.41
CA PRO A 156 -15.41 16.52 18.09
C PRO A 156 -15.29 16.94 16.62
N TYR A 157 -14.30 16.44 15.91
CA TYR A 157 -13.97 16.89 14.57
C TYR A 157 -14.99 16.43 13.51
N LYS A 158 -15.21 17.31 12.52
CA LYS A 158 -16.08 17.03 11.39
C LYS A 158 -15.47 15.94 10.51
N PHE A 159 -16.34 15.33 9.71
CA PHE A 159 -16.03 14.24 8.79
C PHE A 159 -14.80 14.58 7.91
N ALA A 160 -13.82 13.66 7.84
CA ALA A 160 -12.67 13.72 6.94
C ALA A 160 -13.06 13.71 5.46
N GLY A 161 -14.31 13.35 5.16
CA GLY A 161 -14.67 12.93 3.82
C GLY A 161 -14.35 11.46 3.60
N ASP A 162 -14.75 10.92 2.44
CA ASP A 162 -14.19 9.64 2.00
C ASP A 162 -12.69 9.82 1.72
N LEU A 163 -11.92 8.73 1.56
CA LEU A 163 -10.50 8.82 1.16
C LEU A 163 -10.30 9.74 -0.07
N TYR A 164 -11.31 9.81 -0.95
CA TYR A 164 -11.40 10.73 -2.07
C TYR A 164 -11.25 12.20 -1.69
N ASN A 165 -11.85 12.61 -0.58
CA ASN A 165 -11.81 13.99 -0.10
C ASN A 165 -10.47 14.29 0.57
N SER A 166 -9.86 13.35 1.30
CA SER A 166 -8.49 13.52 1.80
C SER A 166 -7.46 13.65 0.67
N LEU A 167 -7.76 13.13 -0.53
CA LEU A 167 -6.93 13.34 -1.72
C LEU A 167 -7.12 14.71 -2.38
N ALA A 168 -8.27 15.37 -2.17
CA ALA A 168 -8.46 16.74 -2.62
C ALA A 168 -7.57 17.72 -1.86
N ASP A 169 -7.18 17.36 -0.63
CA ASP A 169 -6.27 18.14 0.20
C ASP A 169 -4.78 17.91 -0.14
N LEU A 170 -4.45 16.92 -0.98
CA LEU A 170 -3.07 16.63 -1.41
C LEU A 170 -2.70 17.37 -2.69
N PRO A 171 -1.38 17.57 -2.95
CA PRO A 171 -0.93 18.19 -4.20
C PRO A 171 -1.45 17.45 -5.45
N PRO A 172 -1.74 18.17 -6.56
CA PRO A 172 -2.30 17.58 -7.78
C PRO A 172 -1.50 16.39 -8.32
N ASP A 173 -0.19 16.36 -8.11
CA ASP A 173 0.68 15.26 -8.52
C ASP A 173 0.32 13.91 -7.87
N TYR A 174 -0.07 13.91 -6.59
CA TYR A 174 -0.54 12.69 -5.92
C TYR A 174 -1.84 12.21 -6.56
N LYS A 175 -2.77 13.13 -6.81
CA LYS A 175 -4.04 12.83 -7.49
C LYS A 175 -3.80 12.30 -8.91
N ASN A 176 -2.96 12.96 -9.71
CA ASN A 176 -2.79 12.62 -11.12
C ASN A 176 -1.99 11.32 -11.31
N LYS A 177 -1.06 11.00 -10.40
CA LYS A 177 -0.17 9.84 -10.56
C LYS A 177 -0.65 8.61 -9.79
N ILE A 178 -1.21 8.78 -8.58
CA ILE A 178 -1.57 7.64 -7.71
C ILE A 178 -3.03 7.24 -7.92
N TYR A 179 -3.93 8.19 -8.18
CA TYR A 179 -5.36 7.90 -8.33
C TYR A 179 -5.67 6.90 -9.46
N PRO A 180 -5.10 7.04 -10.67
CA PRO A 180 -5.34 6.06 -11.75
C PRO A 180 -4.84 4.66 -11.40
N LEU A 181 -3.75 4.56 -10.63
CA LEU A 181 -3.22 3.28 -10.18
C LEU A 181 -4.15 2.61 -9.17
N LEU A 182 -4.66 3.37 -8.20
CA LEU A 182 -5.52 2.83 -7.15
C LEU A 182 -6.91 2.46 -7.61
N TYR A 183 -7.55 3.34 -8.37
CA TYR A 183 -8.96 3.18 -8.74
C TYR A 183 -9.15 2.63 -10.16
N GLY A 184 -8.09 2.60 -10.95
CA GLY A 184 -8.03 1.89 -12.23
C GLY A 184 -7.33 0.55 -12.06
N THR A 185 -5.99 0.56 -12.16
CA THR A 185 -5.17 -0.64 -12.34
C THR A 185 -5.35 -1.67 -11.22
N PHE A 186 -5.28 -1.25 -9.95
CA PHE A 186 -5.34 -2.17 -8.81
C PHE A 186 -6.76 -2.45 -8.30
N ASN A 187 -7.74 -1.59 -8.60
CA ASN A 187 -9.11 -1.74 -8.09
C ASN A 187 -9.78 -3.04 -8.58
N GLN A 188 -9.52 -3.43 -9.82
CA GLN A 188 -9.99 -4.68 -10.40
C GLN A 188 -9.46 -5.94 -9.67
N ALA A 189 -8.37 -5.82 -8.90
CA ALA A 189 -7.83 -6.93 -8.12
C ALA A 189 -8.55 -7.16 -6.79
N ILE A 190 -9.14 -6.10 -6.20
CA ILE A 190 -9.92 -6.19 -4.95
C ILE A 190 -11.41 -6.40 -5.20
N HIS A 191 -11.90 -6.00 -6.38
CA HIS A 191 -13.28 -6.15 -6.81
C HIS A 191 -13.34 -6.89 -8.15
N PRO A 192 -13.06 -8.21 -8.18
CA PRO A 192 -13.16 -8.98 -9.40
C PRO A 192 -14.62 -8.98 -9.89
N ASP A 193 -14.84 -8.41 -11.07
CA ASP A 193 -16.13 -8.40 -11.76
C ASP A 193 -16.14 -9.37 -12.95
N LEU A 194 -17.27 -9.44 -13.66
CA LEU A 194 -17.39 -10.31 -14.84
C LEU A 194 -16.43 -9.92 -15.97
N LEU A 195 -16.01 -8.66 -16.06
CA LEU A 195 -15.05 -8.20 -17.07
C LEU A 195 -13.64 -8.69 -16.72
N VAL A 196 -13.25 -8.61 -15.45
CA VAL A 196 -12.02 -9.19 -14.91
C VAL A 196 -11.98 -10.69 -15.18
N LEU A 197 -13.03 -11.42 -14.79
CA LEU A 197 -13.10 -12.86 -15.00
C LEU A 197 -13.04 -13.24 -16.49
N ARG A 198 -13.64 -12.43 -17.36
CA ARG A 198 -13.54 -12.62 -18.82
C ARG A 198 -12.10 -12.46 -19.32
N LYS A 199 -11.33 -11.49 -18.81
CA LYS A 199 -9.92 -11.28 -19.19
C LYS A 199 -8.99 -12.44 -18.78
N LEU A 200 -9.35 -13.18 -17.74
CA LEU A 200 -8.59 -14.35 -17.27
C LEU A 200 -8.75 -15.58 -18.18
N GLY A 201 -9.78 -15.59 -19.04
CA GLY A 201 -10.00 -16.64 -20.04
C GLY A 201 -9.52 -16.20 -21.42
N LYS A 202 -8.75 -17.06 -22.10
CA LYS A 202 -8.35 -16.89 -23.50
C LYS A 202 -8.91 -18.02 -24.34
N ILE A 203 -9.27 -17.73 -25.59
CA ILE A 203 -9.68 -18.74 -26.58
C ILE A 203 -8.64 -18.71 -27.68
N ASN A 204 -7.88 -19.80 -27.80
CA ASN A 204 -6.93 -20.01 -28.89
C ASN A 204 -7.30 -21.30 -29.60
N ASN A 205 -7.56 -21.26 -30.91
CA ASN A 205 -7.93 -22.43 -31.73
C ASN A 205 -9.05 -23.29 -31.14
N ASN A 206 -10.15 -22.67 -30.70
CA ASN A 206 -11.29 -23.32 -30.02
C ASN A 206 -10.97 -24.01 -28.69
N VAL A 207 -9.74 -23.86 -28.16
CA VAL A 207 -9.37 -24.32 -26.83
C VAL A 207 -9.42 -23.14 -25.87
N ARG A 208 -10.19 -23.32 -24.78
CA ARG A 208 -10.28 -22.34 -23.70
C ARG A 208 -9.16 -22.58 -22.71
N THR A 209 -8.32 -21.58 -22.51
CA THR A 209 -7.26 -21.58 -21.49
C THR A 209 -7.56 -20.52 -20.45
N TYR A 210 -7.19 -20.79 -19.20
CA TYR A 210 -7.38 -19.87 -18.09
C TYR A 210 -6.01 -19.56 -17.51
N SER A 211 -5.60 -18.28 -17.54
CA SER A 211 -4.30 -17.86 -16.99
C SER A 211 -4.30 -17.83 -15.46
N GLY A 212 -5.49 -17.69 -14.84
CA GLY A 212 -5.63 -17.49 -13.39
C GLY A 212 -5.04 -16.18 -12.87
N ASP A 213 -4.50 -15.34 -13.76
CA ASP A 213 -3.80 -14.10 -13.45
C ASP A 213 -3.83 -13.10 -14.63
N PHE A 214 -3.49 -11.84 -14.36
CA PHE A 214 -3.34 -10.79 -15.37
C PHE A 214 -1.93 -10.75 -15.95
N ASN A 215 -1.80 -10.50 -17.25
CA ASN A 215 -0.49 -10.30 -17.90
C ASN A 215 -0.25 -8.83 -18.29
N ASP A 216 -1.21 -7.95 -18.02
CA ASP A 216 -1.21 -6.55 -18.47
C ASP A 216 -0.24 -5.66 -17.67
N ILE A 217 0.33 -6.19 -16.58
CA ILE A 217 1.31 -5.50 -15.74
C ILE A 217 2.55 -6.37 -15.55
N SER A 218 3.73 -5.76 -15.70
CA SER A 218 4.99 -6.46 -15.48
C SER A 218 5.23 -6.68 -13.97
N ILE A 219 5.95 -7.76 -13.64
CA ILE A 219 6.38 -8.03 -12.26
C ILE A 219 7.23 -6.88 -11.72
N ASP A 220 8.10 -6.34 -12.59
CA ASP A 220 8.97 -5.22 -12.27
C ASP A 220 8.19 -3.95 -11.93
N ALA A 221 7.11 -3.64 -12.66
CA ALA A 221 6.24 -2.52 -12.32
C ALA A 221 5.61 -2.70 -10.93
N LEU A 222 5.14 -3.90 -10.59
CA LEU A 222 4.58 -4.18 -9.25
C LEU A 222 5.62 -3.97 -8.14
N LYS A 223 6.86 -4.42 -8.35
CA LYS A 223 7.96 -4.19 -7.41
C LYS A 223 8.28 -2.71 -7.24
N ILE A 224 8.28 -1.94 -8.33
CA ILE A 224 8.48 -0.49 -8.28
C ILE A 224 7.34 0.21 -7.55
N TYR A 225 6.08 -0.17 -7.78
CA TYR A 225 4.95 0.39 -7.03
C TYR A 225 5.04 0.09 -5.54
N CYS A 226 5.50 -1.10 -5.17
CA CYS A 226 5.77 -1.48 -3.78
C CYS A 226 6.84 -0.57 -3.15
N MET A 227 7.97 -0.39 -3.84
CA MET A 227 9.06 0.47 -3.41
C MET A 227 8.63 1.93 -3.29
N THR A 228 7.84 2.44 -4.24
CA THR A 228 7.30 3.81 -4.18
C THR A 228 6.38 4.00 -2.97
N ALA A 229 5.52 3.03 -2.65
CA ALA A 229 4.67 3.12 -1.46
C ALA A 229 5.49 3.08 -0.16
N ALA A 230 6.50 2.20 -0.08
CA ALA A 230 7.43 2.14 1.03
C ALA A 230 8.18 3.47 1.21
N PHE A 231 8.80 3.99 0.14
CA PHE A 231 9.49 5.28 0.13
C PHE A 231 8.59 6.42 0.59
N ASN A 232 7.36 6.48 0.10
CA ASN A 232 6.41 7.53 0.48
C ASN A 232 6.06 7.49 1.98
N ILE A 233 5.82 6.31 2.55
CA ILE A 233 5.56 6.15 3.99
C ILE A 233 6.79 6.54 4.81
N LEU A 234 7.97 6.04 4.43
CA LEU A 234 9.19 6.27 5.20
C LEU A 234 9.69 7.71 5.10
N SER A 235 9.54 8.36 3.95
CA SER A 235 9.96 9.74 3.74
C SER A 235 9.15 10.72 4.57
N VAL A 236 7.82 10.57 4.65
CA VAL A 236 7.00 11.45 5.50
C VAL A 236 7.27 11.25 6.99
N VAL A 237 7.58 10.03 7.43
CA VAL A 237 8.02 9.77 8.81
C VAL A 237 9.36 10.47 9.09
N ARG A 238 10.34 10.36 8.19
CA ARG A 238 11.63 11.07 8.34
C ARG A 238 11.45 12.57 8.38
N VAL A 239 10.64 13.13 7.47
CA VAL A 239 10.35 14.57 7.44
C VAL A 239 9.72 15.03 8.75
N HIS A 240 8.74 14.28 9.29
CA HIS A 240 8.08 14.62 10.55
C HIS A 240 9.08 14.72 11.72
N TYR A 241 9.98 13.75 11.86
CA TYR A 241 11.01 13.75 12.90
C TYR A 241 12.26 14.56 12.55
N LYS A 242 12.26 15.27 11.41
CA LYS A 242 13.42 16.04 10.90
C LYS A 242 14.68 15.18 10.74
N TRP A 243 14.50 13.90 10.43
CA TRP A 243 15.59 13.01 10.07
C TRP A 243 15.97 13.19 8.60
N ASP A 244 17.27 13.13 8.31
CA ASP A 244 17.74 13.13 6.93
C ASP A 244 17.19 11.92 6.16
N TYR A 245 16.81 12.13 4.90
CA TYR A 245 16.29 11.10 4.00
C TYR A 245 16.87 11.19 2.58
N GLU A 246 17.89 12.02 2.36
CA GLU A 246 18.45 12.23 1.01
C GLU A 246 19.15 10.99 0.45
N ASP A 247 19.81 10.18 1.29
CA ASP A 247 20.38 8.89 0.86
C ASP A 247 19.29 7.92 0.36
N MET A 248 18.22 7.76 1.15
CA MET A 248 17.06 6.92 0.80
C MET A 248 16.40 7.39 -0.50
N LYS A 249 16.27 8.71 -0.68
CA LYS A 249 15.74 9.33 -1.90
C LYS A 249 16.65 9.12 -3.10
N SER A 250 17.96 9.21 -2.91
CA SER A 250 18.95 8.97 -3.97
C SER A 250 18.91 7.53 -4.45
N GLU A 251 18.87 6.56 -3.52
CA GLU A 251 18.68 5.13 -3.81
C GLU A 251 17.37 4.88 -4.58
N TYR A 252 16.26 5.43 -4.08
CA TYR A 252 14.95 5.32 -4.75
C TYR A 252 14.98 5.84 -6.19
N LEU A 253 15.56 7.03 -6.41
CA LEU A 253 15.64 7.64 -7.73
C LEU A 253 16.57 6.87 -8.68
N ALA A 254 17.68 6.34 -8.17
CA ALA A 254 18.61 5.52 -8.95
C ALA A 254 17.91 4.28 -9.48
N ILE A 255 17.29 3.49 -8.59
CA ILE A 255 16.56 2.28 -8.97
C ILE A 255 15.45 2.64 -9.97
N LYS A 256 14.64 3.66 -9.68
CA LYS A 256 13.53 4.05 -10.58
C LYS A 256 14.00 4.44 -11.98
N ARG A 257 15.12 5.18 -12.12
CA ARG A 257 15.69 5.55 -13.43
C ARG A 257 16.18 4.33 -14.21
N GLU A 258 16.80 3.37 -13.53
CA GLU A 258 17.25 2.13 -14.17
C GLU A 258 16.13 1.27 -14.72
N PHE A 259 14.92 1.36 -14.15
CA PHE A 259 13.74 0.70 -14.68
C PHE A 259 13.11 1.48 -15.84
N ALA A 260 13.01 2.81 -15.73
CA ALA A 260 12.48 3.65 -16.81
C ALA A 260 13.32 3.57 -18.09
N ALA A 261 14.63 3.34 -18.00
CA ALA A 261 15.51 3.18 -19.17
C ALA A 261 15.33 1.86 -19.93
N LYS A 262 14.46 0.96 -19.46
CA LYS A 262 14.23 -0.38 -20.05
C LYS A 262 12.88 -0.53 -20.74
N GLU A 263 11.97 0.41 -20.54
CA GLU A 263 10.68 0.50 -21.24
C GLU A 263 10.82 1.29 -22.54
#